data_AF-A0A6C1B605-F1
#
_entry.id   AF-A0A6C1B605-F1
#
_cell.length_a   1.000
_cell.length_b   1.000
_cell.length_c   1.000
_cell.angle_alpha   90.00
_cell.angle_beta   90.00
_cell.angle_gamma   90.00
#
_symmetry.space_group_name_H-M   'P 1'
#
loop_
_entity.id
_entity.type
_entity.pdbx_description
1 polymer ?
#
loop_
_entity_poly.entity_id
_entity_poly.type
_entity_poly.pdbx_seq_one_letter_code
_entity_poly.pdbx_strand_id
1 'polypeptide(L)'
;MAGIFISYRRDDSAGHAGRLYDRLEREFPDTRVFMDVERIAAGEDFTRVIDTTLHACEACLVVIGKRWLTAADGYGRRRLDKPDDWVRLEIGAALTRGVRVIPLLVDEASLPPPEALPPELARLSSLQAHPVHHLSFHQDVGTLIERLRGAMDARRASLAQSAGLAAGTVRVHAQDQLDYVWIPPGDFFMGRVPGDGLTDERYDDEKPRHPVRLTRGFWLSRGPVTVAAYKRFVLACGLSMPPAPKHNPGWSNLDHPVTNVTWAQARAYCAWVGGRLPSEAQWEYAARGGQADRLYPWGDILGPTDANYVDNHDWAGSSSPVGHFAPNGFNLVDMVGNVWEWIADWYDPEVYQGRSSREPTEDPEVYVDTLHKRVVRGGSWASIPVEMRISNRGFFTPADTVRDFGFRCLVDEIAATPQSP
;
A
#
# COMPACT_ATOMS: atom_id res chain seq x y z
N MET A 1 14.37 9.21 9.30
CA MET A 1 14.43 9.45 10.75
C MET A 1 13.21 8.76 11.35
N ALA A 2 13.38 7.86 12.32
CA ALA A 2 12.27 7.10 12.89
C ALA A 2 11.31 8.03 13.64
N GLY A 3 10.01 7.71 13.60
CA GLY A 3 8.96 8.47 14.26
C GLY A 3 7.99 7.60 15.03
N ILE A 4 7.37 8.16 16.07
CA ILE A 4 6.25 7.55 16.77
C ILE A 4 5.09 8.53 16.71
N PHE A 5 3.97 8.12 16.14
CA PHE A 5 2.77 8.93 16.08
C PHE A 5 1.82 8.59 17.23
N ILE A 6 1.23 9.58 17.88
CA ILE A 6 0.21 9.40 18.92
C ILE A 6 -1.10 10.00 18.40
N SER A 7 -2.05 9.13 18.05
CA SER A 7 -3.43 9.50 17.74
C SER A 7 -4.27 9.41 19.01
N TYR A 8 -4.97 10.48 19.37
CA TYR A 8 -5.84 10.50 20.55
C TYR A 8 -7.01 11.45 20.35
N ARG A 9 -8.06 11.26 21.16
CA ARG A 9 -9.19 12.18 21.19
C ARG A 9 -9.07 13.08 22.42
N ARG A 10 -8.95 14.39 22.20
CA ARG A 10 -8.71 15.40 23.26
C ARG A 10 -9.75 15.36 24.38
N ASP A 11 -11.02 15.31 24.01
CA ASP A 11 -12.15 15.27 24.95
C ASP A 11 -12.25 13.94 25.72
N ASP A 12 -11.34 13.00 25.49
CA ASP A 12 -11.35 11.66 26.07
C ASP A 12 -10.08 11.36 26.88
N SER A 13 -8.90 11.52 26.28
CA SER A 13 -7.65 10.97 26.83
C SER A 13 -6.47 11.95 26.87
N ALA A 14 -6.69 13.27 26.75
CA ALA A 14 -5.62 14.27 26.64
C ALA A 14 -4.54 14.18 27.73
N GLY A 15 -4.91 13.96 29.00
CA GLY A 15 -3.95 13.86 30.10
C GLY A 15 -3.03 12.64 29.98
N HIS A 16 -3.54 11.51 29.49
CA HIS A 16 -2.74 10.30 29.27
C HIS A 16 -1.85 10.44 28.04
N ALA A 17 -2.38 11.02 26.95
CA ALA A 17 -1.63 11.28 25.73
C ALA A 17 -0.44 12.23 25.98
N GLY A 18 -0.63 13.32 26.72
CA GLY A 18 0.45 14.24 27.06
C GLY A 18 1.56 13.59 27.91
N ARG A 19 1.18 12.85 28.97
CA ARG A 19 2.17 12.11 29.79
C ARG A 19 2.94 11.06 28.98
N LEU A 20 2.27 10.41 28.03
CA LEU A 20 2.88 9.45 27.13
C LEU A 20 3.87 10.13 26.20
N TYR A 21 3.48 11.26 25.59
CA TYR A 21 4.34 12.08 24.74
C TYR A 21 5.65 12.46 25.45
N ASP A 22 5.55 13.07 26.63
CA ASP A 22 6.72 13.49 27.42
C ASP A 22 7.64 12.32 27.78
N ARG A 23 7.05 11.16 28.06
CA ARG A 23 7.81 9.95 28.40
C ARG A 23 8.52 9.39 27.17
N LEU A 24 7.89 9.36 26.01
CA LEU A 24 8.47 8.87 24.76
C LEU A 24 9.58 9.78 24.24
N GLU A 25 9.38 11.11 24.24
CA GLU A 25 10.41 12.09 23.85
C GLU A 25 11.71 11.89 24.64
N ARG A 26 11.59 11.68 25.96
CA ARG A 26 12.75 11.45 26.82
C ARG A 26 13.45 10.11 26.58
N GLU A 27 12.68 9.07 26.25
CA GLU A 27 13.21 7.71 26.14
C GLU A 27 13.73 7.40 24.72
N PHE A 28 13.27 8.16 23.72
CA PHE A 28 13.69 8.04 22.33
C PHE A 28 14.25 9.37 21.78
N PRO A 29 15.43 9.83 22.26
CA PRO A 29 15.97 11.15 21.89
C PRO A 29 16.29 11.31 20.39
N ASP A 30 16.50 10.20 19.68
CA ASP A 30 16.79 10.18 18.24
C ASP A 30 15.56 9.88 17.36
N THR A 31 14.38 9.78 17.97
CA THR A 31 13.11 9.46 17.30
C THR A 31 12.17 10.66 17.45
N ARG A 32 11.56 11.11 16.36
CA ARG A 32 10.57 12.19 16.44
C ARG A 32 9.26 11.64 17.00
N VAL A 33 8.77 12.20 18.11
CA VAL A 33 7.43 11.88 18.59
C VAL A 33 6.46 12.94 18.07
N PHE A 34 5.42 12.47 17.39
CA PHE A 34 4.33 13.31 16.87
C PHE A 34 3.07 13.04 17.69
N MET A 35 2.32 14.09 17.99
CA MET A 35 1.08 13.99 18.76
C MET A 35 0.07 14.98 18.20
N ASP A 36 -0.99 14.45 17.58
CA ASP A 36 -2.12 15.19 17.01
C ASP A 36 -1.74 16.24 15.94
N VAL A 37 -2.52 16.33 14.85
CA VAL A 37 -2.19 17.12 13.66
C VAL A 37 -2.82 18.52 13.67
N GLU A 38 -3.24 19.04 14.81
CA GLU A 38 -3.78 20.42 14.90
C GLU A 38 -2.79 21.56 14.60
N ARG A 39 -1.48 21.29 14.55
CA ARG A 39 -0.46 22.31 14.24
C ARG A 39 -0.17 22.44 12.74
N ILE A 40 -1.19 22.27 11.89
CA ILE A 40 -1.05 22.58 10.46
C ILE A 40 -0.98 24.09 10.29
N ALA A 41 0.04 24.58 9.56
CA ALA A 41 0.15 25.99 9.25
C ALA A 41 -1.04 26.43 8.37
N ALA A 42 -1.54 27.66 8.57
CA ALA A 42 -2.65 28.16 7.76
C ALA A 42 -2.29 28.11 6.27
N GLY A 43 -3.06 27.33 5.49
CA GLY A 43 -2.87 27.17 4.04
C GLY A 43 -2.21 25.86 3.59
N GLU A 44 -1.82 24.97 4.49
CA GLU A 44 -1.31 23.63 4.13
C GLU A 44 -2.43 22.60 3.90
N ASP A 45 -2.22 21.71 2.93
CA ASP A 45 -3.11 20.56 2.69
C ASP A 45 -2.95 19.54 3.82
N PHE A 46 -4.01 19.38 4.62
CA PHE A 46 -4.07 18.48 5.77
C PHE A 46 -3.72 17.02 5.42
N THR A 47 -4.20 16.53 4.27
CA THR A 47 -3.93 15.17 3.83
C THR A 47 -2.44 15.01 3.64
N ARG A 48 -1.79 16.01 3.03
CA ARG A 48 -0.35 16.01 2.87
C ARG A 48 0.42 16.04 4.19
N VAL A 49 -0.08 16.71 5.23
CA VAL A 49 0.59 16.77 6.54
C VAL A 49 0.49 15.44 7.30
N ILE A 50 -0.69 14.81 7.33
CA ILE A 50 -0.84 13.46 7.89
C ILE A 50 0.07 12.49 7.14
N ASP A 51 0.08 12.55 5.81
CA ASP A 51 0.91 11.70 4.96
C ASP A 51 2.40 11.86 5.31
N THR A 52 2.90 13.10 5.29
CA THR A 52 4.30 13.41 5.62
C THR A 52 4.67 12.95 7.03
N THR A 53 3.76 13.10 7.99
CA THR A 53 4.01 12.78 9.40
C THR A 53 4.03 11.28 9.63
N LEU A 54 3.02 10.55 9.14
CA LEU A 54 2.95 9.09 9.28
C LEU A 54 4.02 8.38 8.44
N HIS A 55 4.46 8.97 7.32
CA HIS A 55 5.55 8.44 6.51
C HIS A 55 6.84 8.25 7.32
N ALA A 56 7.15 9.22 8.19
CA ALA A 56 8.32 9.15 9.07
C ALA A 56 8.15 8.14 10.22
N CYS A 57 6.95 7.59 10.46
CA CYS A 57 6.64 6.84 11.66
C CYS A 57 6.83 5.32 11.53
N GLU A 58 7.47 4.72 12.53
CA GLU A 58 7.63 3.27 12.65
C GLU A 58 6.47 2.64 13.44
N ALA A 59 5.82 3.42 14.30
CA ALA A 59 4.66 3.02 15.07
C ALA A 59 3.62 4.15 15.20
N CYS A 60 2.35 3.76 15.28
CA CYS A 60 1.22 4.63 15.56
C CYS A 60 0.51 4.12 16.82
N LEU A 61 0.52 4.92 17.88
CA LEU A 61 -0.11 4.63 19.15
C LEU A 61 -1.50 5.27 19.15
N VAL A 62 -2.53 4.44 19.31
CA VAL A 62 -3.94 4.89 19.29
C VAL A 62 -4.46 4.90 20.72
N VAL A 63 -4.57 6.08 21.33
CA VAL A 63 -5.00 6.23 22.72
C VAL A 63 -6.53 6.21 22.81
N ILE A 64 -7.07 5.09 23.28
CA ILE A 64 -8.50 4.82 23.39
C ILE A 64 -8.90 4.92 24.86
N GLY A 65 -9.65 5.96 25.22
CA GLY A 65 -10.33 6.08 26.51
C GLY A 65 -11.82 5.74 26.41
N LYS A 66 -12.53 5.97 27.51
CA LYS A 66 -13.93 5.53 27.71
C LYS A 66 -14.92 6.14 26.71
N ARG A 67 -14.68 7.37 26.24
CA ARG A 67 -15.54 8.10 25.31
C ARG A 67 -15.00 8.09 23.89
N TRP A 68 -13.88 7.41 23.61
CA TRP A 68 -13.24 7.41 22.30
C TRP A 68 -14.21 7.04 21.16
N LEU A 69 -14.98 5.96 21.37
CA LEU A 69 -15.94 5.45 20.41
C LEU A 69 -17.22 6.30 20.36
N THR A 70 -17.70 6.80 21.50
CA THR A 70 -19.02 7.44 21.62
C THR A 70 -18.98 8.96 21.50
N ALA A 71 -17.79 9.56 21.37
CA ALA A 71 -17.64 10.99 21.22
C ALA A 71 -18.44 11.49 20.01
N ALA A 72 -19.24 12.54 20.24
CA ALA A 72 -20.14 13.12 19.28
C ALA A 72 -19.78 14.58 18.98
N ASP A 73 -20.21 15.08 17.82
CA ASP A 73 -20.14 16.49 17.48
C ASP A 73 -21.25 17.31 18.17
N GLY A 74 -21.30 18.61 17.89
CA GLY A 74 -22.32 19.51 18.43
C GLY A 74 -23.77 19.15 18.05
N TYR A 75 -23.97 18.22 17.10
CA TYR A 75 -25.27 17.72 16.66
C TYR A 75 -25.58 16.32 17.19
N GLY A 76 -24.74 15.76 18.06
CA GLY A 76 -24.92 14.42 18.62
C GLY A 76 -24.57 13.28 17.66
N ARG A 77 -23.95 13.57 16.50
CA ARG A 77 -23.48 12.54 15.57
C ARG A 77 -22.12 12.05 16.02
N ARG A 78 -21.91 10.73 16.05
CA ARG A 78 -20.63 10.14 16.42
C ARG A 78 -19.54 10.61 15.47
N ARG A 79 -18.46 11.15 16.03
CA ARG A 79 -17.38 11.78 15.25
C ARG A 79 -16.70 10.78 14.31
N LEU A 80 -16.46 9.54 14.75
CA LEU A 80 -15.86 8.50 13.92
C LEU A 80 -16.67 8.14 12.66
N ASP A 81 -17.97 8.43 12.63
CA ASP A 81 -18.79 8.18 11.42
C ASP A 81 -18.61 9.27 10.37
N LYS A 82 -18.03 10.42 10.75
CA LYS A 82 -17.74 11.50 9.83
C LYS A 82 -16.47 11.19 9.01
N PRO A 83 -16.51 11.29 7.68
CA PRO A 83 -15.32 11.06 6.85
C PRO A 83 -14.17 12.02 7.12
N ASP A 84 -14.45 13.21 7.66
CA ASP A 84 -13.50 14.27 7.99
C ASP A 84 -12.99 14.25 9.45
N ASP A 85 -13.35 13.25 10.28
CA ASP A 85 -12.82 13.15 11.64
C ASP A 85 -11.34 12.75 11.65
N TRP A 86 -10.52 13.52 12.37
CA TRP A 86 -9.07 13.38 12.28
C TRP A 86 -8.56 12.07 12.85
N VAL A 87 -9.12 11.63 13.98
CA VAL A 87 -8.77 10.34 14.58
C VAL A 87 -9.08 9.20 13.60
N ARG A 88 -10.20 9.28 12.87
CA ARG A 88 -10.53 8.31 11.82
C ARG A 88 -9.48 8.33 10.69
N LEU A 89 -9.15 9.51 10.19
CA LEU A 89 -8.21 9.68 9.07
C LEU A 89 -6.79 9.22 9.43
N GLU A 90 -6.29 9.59 10.61
CA GLU A 90 -4.97 9.20 11.12
C GLU A 90 -4.83 7.68 11.25
N ILE A 91 -5.80 7.03 11.89
CA ILE A 91 -5.73 5.58 12.14
C ILE A 91 -5.95 4.81 10.83
N GLY A 92 -6.89 5.25 9.99
CA GLY A 92 -7.13 4.66 8.69
C GLY A 92 -5.89 4.74 7.79
N ALA A 93 -5.22 5.88 7.80
CA ALA A 93 -3.95 6.11 7.10
C ALA A 93 -2.83 5.18 7.63
N ALA A 94 -2.68 5.04 8.95
CA ALA A 94 -1.67 4.18 9.55
C ALA A 94 -1.91 2.69 9.27
N LEU A 95 -3.15 2.23 9.38
CA LEU A 95 -3.55 0.83 9.09
C LEU A 95 -3.34 0.46 7.63
N THR A 96 -3.61 1.38 6.71
CA THR A 96 -3.47 1.17 5.26
C THR A 96 -2.00 1.06 4.86
N ARG A 97 -1.15 1.92 5.43
CA ARG A 97 0.31 1.97 5.18
C ARG A 97 1.10 0.80 5.78
N GLY A 98 0.46 -0.02 6.61
CA GLY A 98 1.17 -1.04 7.38
C GLY A 98 2.09 -0.46 8.46
N VAL A 99 1.87 0.79 8.90
CA VAL A 99 2.52 1.30 10.11
C VAL A 99 2.08 0.42 11.28
N ARG A 100 3.00 0.12 12.21
CA ARG A 100 2.68 -0.70 13.38
C ARG A 100 1.71 0.08 14.29
N VAL A 101 0.42 -0.20 14.14
CA VAL A 101 -0.64 0.37 14.99
C VAL A 101 -0.71 -0.40 16.30
N ILE A 102 -0.66 0.31 17.43
CA ILE A 102 -0.77 -0.25 18.78
C ILE A 102 -1.91 0.47 19.50
N PRO A 103 -3.06 -0.18 19.71
CA PRO A 103 -4.12 0.36 20.54
C PRO A 103 -3.66 0.46 22.00
N LEU A 104 -3.79 1.64 22.61
CA LEU A 104 -3.51 1.89 24.01
C LEU A 104 -4.84 2.08 24.74
N LEU A 105 -5.23 1.11 25.57
CA LEU A 105 -6.49 1.14 26.32
C LEU A 105 -6.26 1.86 27.64
N VAL A 106 -6.88 3.03 27.78
CA VAL A 106 -6.75 3.86 28.97
C VAL A 106 -7.76 3.42 30.04
N ASP A 107 -7.25 3.04 31.21
CA ASP A 107 -8.04 2.59 32.35
C ASP A 107 -9.00 1.45 31.95
N GLU A 108 -10.32 1.65 32.09
CA GLU A 108 -11.34 0.63 31.79
C GLU A 108 -11.81 0.66 30.32
N ALA A 109 -11.07 1.31 29.43
CA ALA A 109 -11.39 1.30 28.01
C ALA A 109 -11.26 -0.12 27.42
N SER A 110 -12.07 -0.41 26.41
CA SER A 110 -12.04 -1.66 25.67
C SER A 110 -11.94 -1.38 24.18
N LEU A 111 -11.42 -2.35 23.42
CA LEU A 111 -11.40 -2.26 21.97
C LEU A 111 -12.84 -2.29 21.44
N PRO A 112 -13.22 -1.35 20.56
CA PRO A 112 -14.50 -1.41 19.88
C PRO A 112 -14.63 -2.69 19.04
N PRO A 113 -15.81 -3.31 18.95
CA PRO A 113 -16.04 -4.40 18.02
C PRO A 113 -16.03 -3.88 16.57
N PRO A 114 -15.66 -4.72 15.57
CA PRO A 114 -15.45 -4.26 14.20
C PRO A 114 -16.70 -3.66 13.55
N GLU A 115 -17.90 -4.14 13.90
CA GLU A 115 -19.18 -3.60 13.43
C GLU A 115 -19.49 -2.20 13.97
N ALA A 116 -18.84 -1.78 15.05
CA ALA A 116 -18.97 -0.43 15.58
C ALA A 116 -17.98 0.55 14.93
N LEU A 117 -17.10 0.09 14.03
CA LEU A 117 -16.08 0.92 13.40
C LEU A 117 -16.39 1.15 11.91
N PRO A 118 -15.95 2.29 11.35
CA PRO A 118 -15.85 2.46 9.90
C PRO A 118 -15.05 1.30 9.26
N PRO A 119 -15.38 0.87 8.02
CA PRO A 119 -14.74 -0.29 7.37
C PRO A 119 -13.21 -0.24 7.31
N GLU A 120 -12.63 0.94 7.14
CA GLU A 120 -11.18 1.18 7.12
C GLU A 120 -10.51 1.01 8.49
N LEU A 121 -11.27 1.16 9.59
CA LEU A 121 -10.79 0.98 10.96
C LEU A 121 -11.08 -0.41 11.51
N ALA A 122 -11.85 -1.26 10.83
CA ALA A 122 -12.27 -2.56 11.34
C ALA A 122 -11.11 -3.46 11.81
N ARG A 123 -9.92 -3.33 11.21
CA ARG A 123 -8.70 -4.05 11.63
C ARG A 123 -8.21 -3.65 13.03
N LEU A 124 -8.54 -2.46 13.53
CA LEU A 124 -8.13 -2.00 14.86
C LEU A 124 -8.61 -2.98 15.95
N SER A 125 -9.81 -3.55 15.77
CA SER A 125 -10.43 -4.49 16.71
C SER A 125 -9.70 -5.83 16.84
N SER A 126 -8.88 -6.21 15.85
CA SER A 126 -8.10 -7.45 15.88
C SER A 126 -6.64 -7.26 16.29
N LEU A 127 -6.23 -6.02 16.60
CA LEU A 127 -4.87 -5.73 17.04
C LEU A 127 -4.69 -6.01 18.53
N GLN A 128 -3.49 -6.46 18.89
CA GLN A 128 -3.10 -6.63 20.29
C GLN A 128 -3.02 -5.26 20.97
N ALA A 129 -3.95 -5.01 21.89
CA ALA A 129 -3.96 -3.79 22.68
C ALA A 129 -2.94 -3.84 23.83
N HIS A 130 -2.49 -2.66 24.24
CA HIS A 130 -1.65 -2.46 25.42
C HIS A 130 -2.41 -1.63 26.46
N PRO A 131 -2.61 -2.13 27.70
CA PRO A 131 -3.30 -1.37 28.73
C PRO A 131 -2.41 -0.24 29.28
N VAL A 132 -3.01 0.89 29.62
CA VAL A 132 -2.36 2.02 30.28
C VAL A 132 -3.28 2.53 31.38
N HIS A 133 -2.97 2.20 32.64
CA HIS A 133 -3.78 2.63 33.78
C HIS A 133 -3.15 3.83 34.46
N HIS A 134 -3.98 4.69 35.05
CA HIS A 134 -3.52 5.84 35.80
C HIS A 134 -2.57 5.48 36.95
N LEU A 135 -2.90 4.43 37.72
CA LEU A 135 -2.17 4.01 38.92
C LEU A 135 -0.84 3.29 38.61
N SER A 136 -0.77 2.53 37.52
CA SER A 136 0.43 1.79 37.09
C SER A 136 1.12 2.41 35.88
N PHE A 137 0.82 3.68 35.55
CA PHE A 137 1.25 4.34 34.33
C PHE A 137 2.74 4.14 34.00
N HIS A 138 3.63 4.28 35.00
CA HIS A 138 5.07 4.13 34.78
C HIS A 138 5.48 2.72 34.36
N GLN A 139 4.86 1.70 34.94
CA GLN A 139 5.12 0.30 34.63
C GLN A 139 4.54 -0.07 33.25
N ASP A 140 3.30 0.33 33.01
CA ASP A 140 2.59 0.07 31.76
C ASP A 140 3.37 0.68 30.59
N VAL A 141 3.66 1.99 30.67
CA VAL A 141 4.43 2.69 29.62
C VAL A 141 5.87 2.19 29.53
N GLY A 142 6.50 1.76 30.62
CA GLY A 142 7.81 1.11 30.59
C GLY A 142 7.81 -0.16 29.72
N THR A 143 6.80 -1.01 29.91
CA THR A 143 6.59 -2.22 29.11
C THR A 143 6.31 -1.90 27.64
N LEU A 144 5.53 -0.84 27.37
CA LEU A 144 5.30 -0.35 26.01
C LEU A 144 6.62 0.09 25.34
N ILE A 145 7.48 0.83 26.06
CA ILE A 145 8.77 1.31 25.54
C ILE A 145 9.69 0.15 25.19
N GLU A 146 9.80 -0.87 26.03
CA GLU A 146 10.61 -2.07 25.74
C GLU A 146 10.14 -2.76 24.47
N ARG A 147 8.82 -2.93 24.33
CA ARG A 147 8.22 -3.50 23.11
C ARG A 147 8.52 -2.66 21.89
N LEU A 148 8.39 -1.34 21.99
CA LEU A 148 8.71 -0.41 20.90
C LEU A 148 10.19 -0.50 20.52
N ARG A 149 11.13 -0.48 21.48
CA ARG A 149 12.57 -0.63 21.22
C ARG A 149 12.87 -1.92 20.46
N GLY A 150 12.41 -3.07 20.97
CA GLY A 150 12.64 -4.36 20.30
C GLY A 150 12.05 -4.41 18.89
N ALA A 151 10.86 -3.83 18.71
CA ALA A 151 10.19 -3.68 17.43
C ALA A 151 10.99 -2.82 16.42
N MET A 152 11.56 -1.70 16.87
CA MET A 152 12.34 -0.77 16.06
C MET A 152 13.72 -1.36 15.74
N ASP A 153 14.36 -2.02 16.70
CA ASP A 153 15.67 -2.67 16.51
C ASP A 153 15.58 -3.83 15.51
N ALA A 154 14.55 -4.69 15.63
CA ALA A 154 14.30 -5.75 14.66
C ALA A 154 14.09 -5.19 13.25
N ARG A 155 13.35 -4.09 13.13
CA ARG A 155 13.12 -3.39 11.86
C ARG A 155 14.42 -2.81 11.28
N ARG A 156 15.26 -2.17 12.11
CA ARG A 156 16.58 -1.67 11.68
C ARG A 156 17.49 -2.79 11.19
N ALA A 157 17.51 -3.92 11.89
CA ALA A 157 18.30 -5.09 11.49
C ALA A 157 17.85 -5.64 10.12
N SER A 158 16.52 -5.73 9.90
CA SER A 158 15.94 -6.12 8.61
C SER A 158 16.29 -5.15 7.48
N LEU A 159 16.18 -3.85 7.73
CA LEU A 159 16.59 -2.81 6.76
C LEU A 159 18.08 -2.90 6.42
N ALA A 160 18.95 -3.14 7.40
CA ALA A 160 20.39 -3.32 7.17
C ALA A 160 20.69 -4.58 6.34
N GLN A 161 19.97 -5.69 6.58
CA GLN A 161 20.08 -6.89 5.77
C GLN A 161 19.66 -6.65 4.32
N SER A 162 18.64 -5.81 4.13
CA SER A 162 18.08 -5.47 2.82
C SER A 162 18.95 -4.49 2.03
N ALA A 163 19.71 -3.63 2.71
CA ALA A 163 20.62 -2.66 2.09
C ALA A 163 21.74 -3.30 1.25
N GLY A 164 22.05 -4.59 1.47
CA GLY A 164 23.03 -5.35 0.68
C GLY A 164 22.45 -6.16 -0.48
N LEU A 165 21.13 -6.15 -0.68
CA LEU A 165 20.48 -6.94 -1.73
C LEU A 165 20.60 -6.26 -3.09
N ALA A 166 21.02 -7.01 -4.10
CA ALA A 166 21.02 -6.55 -5.49
C ALA A 166 19.56 -6.40 -5.99
N ALA A 167 19.29 -5.34 -6.76
CA ALA A 167 18.03 -5.18 -7.45
C ALA A 167 17.71 -6.43 -8.30
N GLY A 168 16.46 -6.88 -8.26
CA GLY A 168 16.04 -8.07 -9.00
C GLY A 168 16.33 -9.42 -8.34
N THR A 169 16.91 -9.42 -7.12
CA THR A 169 17.06 -10.64 -6.32
C THR A 169 15.70 -11.32 -6.13
N VAL A 170 15.62 -12.62 -6.41
CA VAL A 170 14.38 -13.39 -6.29
C VAL A 170 14.36 -14.23 -5.01
N ARG A 171 13.22 -14.28 -4.33
CA ARG A 171 12.91 -15.25 -3.26
C ARG A 171 11.52 -15.82 -3.45
N VAL A 172 11.34 -17.08 -3.10
CA VAL A 172 10.01 -17.71 -3.05
C VAL A 172 9.35 -17.38 -1.73
N HIS A 173 8.15 -16.82 -1.78
CA HIS A 173 7.37 -16.55 -0.58
C HIS A 173 6.66 -17.83 -0.10
N ALA A 174 6.86 -18.19 1.17
CA ALA A 174 6.51 -19.51 1.68
C ALA A 174 5.00 -19.79 1.71
N GLN A 175 4.16 -18.75 1.76
CA GLN A 175 2.72 -18.92 1.96
C GLN A 175 1.96 -19.12 0.64
N ASP A 176 2.26 -18.33 -0.38
CA ASP A 176 1.62 -18.38 -1.71
C ASP A 176 2.43 -19.16 -2.75
N GLN A 177 3.71 -19.40 -2.48
CA GLN A 177 4.67 -20.08 -3.35
C GLN A 177 4.94 -19.30 -4.66
N LEU A 178 4.83 -17.97 -4.62
CA LEU A 178 5.21 -17.11 -5.74
C LEU A 178 6.66 -16.63 -5.59
N ASP A 179 7.29 -16.36 -6.73
CA ASP A 179 8.53 -15.59 -6.78
C ASP A 179 8.23 -14.12 -6.44
N TYR A 180 9.04 -13.55 -5.56
CA TYR A 180 9.06 -12.12 -5.24
C TYR A 180 10.46 -11.57 -5.49
N VAL A 181 10.49 -10.31 -5.88
CA VAL A 181 11.65 -9.63 -6.40
C VAL A 181 11.99 -8.45 -5.51
N TRP A 182 13.25 -8.32 -5.11
CA TRP A 182 13.74 -7.18 -4.35
C TRP A 182 13.82 -5.93 -5.24
N ILE A 183 13.10 -4.89 -4.83
CA ILE A 183 13.07 -3.58 -5.45
C ILE A 183 13.76 -2.60 -4.49
N PRO A 184 14.94 -2.04 -4.84
CA PRO A 184 15.69 -1.18 -3.94
C PRO A 184 15.02 0.20 -3.77
N PRO A 185 15.25 0.91 -2.66
CA PRO A 185 14.86 2.32 -2.56
C PRO A 185 15.56 3.13 -3.65
N GLY A 186 14.96 4.26 -4.04
CA GLY A 186 15.55 5.10 -5.09
C GLY A 186 14.68 6.28 -5.48
N ASP A 187 15.30 7.17 -6.25
CA ASP A 187 14.65 8.33 -6.84
C ASP A 187 14.25 8.01 -8.28
N PHE A 188 13.06 8.45 -8.69
CA PHE A 188 12.64 8.41 -10.08
C PHE A 188 11.72 9.58 -10.40
N PHE A 189 11.46 9.78 -11.70
CA PHE A 189 10.40 10.68 -12.12
C PHE A 189 9.14 9.88 -12.44
N MET A 190 8.06 10.19 -11.72
CA MET A 190 6.74 9.61 -11.91
C MET A 190 5.93 10.43 -12.92
N GLY A 191 5.08 9.74 -13.69
CA GLY A 191 4.18 10.35 -14.67
C GLY A 191 4.73 10.33 -16.10
N ARG A 192 3.98 10.97 -17.00
CA ARG A 192 4.22 10.93 -18.46
C ARG A 192 5.65 11.35 -18.81
N VAL A 193 6.32 10.58 -19.65
CA VAL A 193 7.69 10.89 -20.09
C VAL A 193 7.70 12.06 -21.08
N PRO A 194 8.77 12.89 -21.11
CA PRO A 194 8.97 13.88 -22.14
C PRO A 194 9.07 13.20 -23.51
N GLY A 195 8.37 13.74 -24.52
CA GLY A 195 8.45 13.20 -25.87
C GLY A 195 7.53 12.00 -26.17
N ASP A 196 6.64 11.60 -25.25
CA ASP A 196 5.59 10.59 -25.50
C ASP A 196 4.73 10.94 -26.73
N GLY A 197 4.59 12.24 -27.05
CA GLY A 197 3.89 12.69 -28.26
C GLY A 197 2.37 12.49 -28.22
N LEU A 198 1.84 11.84 -27.17
CA LEU A 198 0.41 11.70 -26.95
C LEU A 198 -0.28 13.05 -26.72
N THR A 199 -1.21 13.39 -27.61
CA THR A 199 -2.02 14.62 -27.56
C THR A 199 -3.42 14.41 -26.98
N ASP A 200 -3.79 13.17 -26.67
CA ASP A 200 -5.11 12.85 -26.14
C ASP A 200 -5.20 13.26 -24.66
N GLU A 201 -6.02 14.27 -24.40
CA GLU A 201 -6.19 14.88 -23.07
C GLU A 201 -6.85 13.92 -22.06
N ARG A 202 -7.46 12.82 -22.51
CA ARG A 202 -8.03 11.79 -21.62
C ARG A 202 -7.02 11.14 -20.69
N TYR A 203 -5.74 11.22 -21.04
CA TYR A 203 -4.62 10.65 -20.30
C TYR A 203 -3.82 11.72 -19.54
N ASP A 204 -4.31 12.97 -19.47
CA ASP A 204 -3.55 14.09 -18.86
C ASP A 204 -3.46 14.01 -17.33
N ASP A 205 -4.19 13.09 -16.71
CA ASP A 205 -4.01 12.65 -15.32
C ASP A 205 -2.66 11.96 -15.05
N GLU A 206 -1.87 11.68 -16.10
CA GLU A 206 -0.46 11.27 -16.04
C GLU A 206 0.51 12.45 -15.84
N LYS A 207 0.02 13.70 -15.87
CA LYS A 207 0.80 14.94 -15.78
C LYS A 207 0.50 15.71 -14.47
N PRO A 208 1.41 16.59 -14.02
CA PRO A 208 2.78 16.76 -14.50
C PRO A 208 3.69 15.60 -14.08
N ARG A 209 4.75 15.40 -14.86
CA ARG A 209 5.87 14.57 -14.44
C ARG A 209 6.58 15.22 -13.25
N HIS A 210 6.87 14.45 -12.21
CA HIS A 210 7.43 14.98 -10.96
C HIS A 210 8.40 13.99 -10.30
N PRO A 211 9.42 14.47 -9.58
CA PRO A 211 10.33 13.61 -8.83
C PRO A 211 9.63 12.94 -7.64
N VAL A 212 9.92 11.67 -7.45
CA VAL A 212 9.48 10.84 -6.33
C VAL A 212 10.67 10.09 -5.76
N ARG A 213 10.72 9.97 -4.44
CA ARG A 213 11.71 9.16 -3.71
C ARG A 213 11.00 8.03 -3.00
N LEU A 214 11.35 6.80 -3.32
CA LEU A 214 10.99 5.66 -2.47
C LEU A 214 12.09 5.48 -1.43
N THR A 215 11.80 5.82 -0.18
CA THR A 215 12.79 5.83 0.90
C THR A 215 13.16 4.43 1.38
N ARG A 216 12.33 3.43 1.06
CA ARG A 216 12.51 2.04 1.45
C ARG A 216 12.36 1.10 0.26
N GLY A 217 13.21 0.08 0.23
CA GLY A 217 13.03 -1.04 -0.68
C GLY A 217 11.93 -1.98 -0.19
N PHE A 218 11.45 -2.82 -1.09
CA PHE A 218 10.35 -3.75 -0.84
C PHE A 218 10.46 -4.98 -1.74
N TRP A 219 9.76 -6.04 -1.39
CA TRP A 219 9.61 -7.22 -2.23
C TRP A 219 8.30 -7.14 -2.99
N LEU A 220 8.33 -7.28 -4.32
CA LEU A 220 7.16 -7.27 -5.18
C LEU A 220 7.01 -8.63 -5.86
N SER A 221 5.81 -9.21 -5.92
CA SER A 221 5.63 -10.47 -6.63
C SER A 221 6.05 -10.29 -8.10
N ARG A 222 6.81 -11.27 -8.61
CA ARG A 222 7.54 -11.19 -9.88
C ARG A 222 6.61 -10.86 -11.04
N GLY A 223 5.43 -11.48 -11.06
CA GLY A 223 4.31 -11.14 -11.93
C GLY A 223 3.00 -11.03 -11.14
N PRO A 224 1.86 -10.90 -11.84
CA PRO A 224 0.53 -10.96 -11.24
C PRO A 224 0.31 -12.25 -10.45
N VAL A 225 -0.57 -12.20 -9.45
CA VAL A 225 -0.96 -13.37 -8.67
C VAL A 225 -1.60 -14.42 -9.58
N THR A 226 -1.08 -15.64 -9.54
CA THR A 226 -1.59 -16.75 -10.37
C THR A 226 -2.85 -17.37 -9.78
N VAL A 227 -3.61 -18.07 -10.63
CA VAL A 227 -4.75 -18.90 -10.22
C VAL A 227 -4.33 -19.95 -9.18
N ALA A 228 -3.16 -20.58 -9.34
CA ALA A 228 -2.62 -21.54 -8.38
C ALA A 228 -2.47 -20.92 -6.98
N ALA A 229 -1.85 -19.74 -6.91
CA ALA A 229 -1.59 -19.05 -5.66
C ALA A 229 -2.89 -18.55 -5.01
N TYR A 230 -3.82 -18.02 -5.80
CA TYR A 230 -5.14 -17.60 -5.30
C TYR A 230 -5.99 -18.78 -4.80
N LYS A 231 -5.88 -19.95 -5.43
CA LYS A 231 -6.52 -21.19 -4.94
C LYS A 231 -6.02 -21.59 -3.54
N ARG A 232 -4.73 -21.40 -3.24
CA ARG A 232 -4.19 -21.64 -1.88
C ARG A 232 -4.81 -20.71 -0.85
N PHE A 233 -4.92 -19.43 -1.19
CA PHE A 233 -5.55 -18.42 -0.34
C PHE A 233 -7.00 -18.78 -0.01
N VAL A 234 -7.84 -19.03 -1.02
CA VAL A 234 -9.26 -19.31 -0.77
C VAL A 234 -9.45 -20.61 0.01
N LEU A 235 -8.63 -21.64 -0.25
CA LEU A 235 -8.65 -22.88 0.52
C LEU A 235 -8.27 -22.63 2.00
N ALA A 236 -7.19 -21.89 2.24
CA ALA A 236 -6.71 -21.58 3.58
C ALA A 236 -7.71 -20.74 4.40
N CYS A 237 -8.48 -19.88 3.73
CA CYS A 237 -9.46 -19.01 4.38
C CYS A 237 -10.90 -19.54 4.35
N GLY A 238 -11.15 -20.73 3.79
CA GLY A 238 -12.51 -21.27 3.64
C GLY A 238 -13.41 -20.44 2.71
N LEU A 239 -12.81 -19.76 1.74
CA LEU A 239 -13.49 -18.92 0.74
C LEU A 239 -13.71 -19.71 -0.57
N SER A 240 -14.52 -19.14 -1.45
CA SER A 240 -14.71 -19.64 -2.82
C SER A 240 -13.91 -18.84 -3.84
N MET A 241 -13.50 -19.49 -4.92
CA MET A 241 -12.96 -18.79 -6.09
C MET A 241 -14.00 -17.81 -6.65
N PRO A 242 -13.59 -16.66 -7.22
CA PRO A 242 -14.49 -15.80 -7.99
C PRO A 242 -15.06 -16.55 -9.20
N PRO A 243 -16.14 -16.05 -9.83
CA PRO A 243 -16.67 -16.63 -11.06
C PRO A 243 -15.58 -16.78 -12.12
N ALA A 244 -15.41 -17.99 -12.65
CA ALA A 244 -14.41 -18.27 -13.66
C ALA A 244 -14.73 -17.51 -14.96
N PRO A 245 -13.76 -16.81 -15.57
CA PRO A 245 -13.97 -16.14 -16.83
C PRO A 245 -14.09 -17.15 -17.97
N LYS A 246 -14.73 -16.75 -19.07
CA LYS A 246 -14.90 -17.60 -20.27
C LYS A 246 -13.58 -18.13 -20.83
N HIS A 247 -12.50 -17.37 -20.71
CA HIS A 247 -11.18 -17.74 -21.24
C HIS A 247 -10.38 -18.66 -20.29
N ASN A 248 -10.84 -18.87 -19.05
CA ASN A 248 -10.26 -19.86 -18.12
C ASN A 248 -11.37 -20.60 -17.35
N PRO A 249 -12.17 -21.45 -18.03
CA PRO A 249 -13.28 -22.15 -17.41
C PRO A 249 -12.84 -23.00 -16.22
N GLY A 250 -13.57 -22.89 -15.11
CA GLY A 250 -13.27 -23.61 -13.88
C GLY A 250 -11.92 -23.27 -13.24
N TRP A 251 -11.26 -22.18 -13.66
CA TRP A 251 -9.91 -21.84 -13.22
C TRP A 251 -8.92 -23.01 -13.46
N SER A 252 -9.01 -23.63 -14.64
CA SER A 252 -8.23 -24.82 -15.02
C SER A 252 -6.78 -24.51 -15.37
N ASN A 253 -6.50 -23.34 -15.95
CA ASN A 253 -5.12 -22.90 -16.21
C ASN A 253 -4.57 -22.23 -14.95
N LEU A 254 -3.68 -22.95 -14.25
CA LEU A 254 -3.18 -22.57 -12.92
C LEU A 254 -2.09 -21.49 -12.96
N ASP A 255 -1.33 -21.42 -14.05
CA ASP A 255 -0.20 -20.49 -14.21
C ASP A 255 -0.61 -19.15 -14.85
N HIS A 256 -1.90 -19.00 -15.19
CA HIS A 256 -2.46 -17.73 -15.64
C HIS A 256 -2.73 -16.80 -14.46
N PRO A 257 -2.79 -15.47 -14.68
CA PRO A 257 -3.21 -14.52 -13.65
C PRO A 257 -4.64 -14.81 -13.19
N VAL A 258 -4.89 -14.67 -11.88
CA VAL A 258 -6.26 -14.64 -11.37
C VAL A 258 -6.92 -13.33 -11.81
N THR A 259 -8.15 -13.42 -12.28
CA THR A 259 -8.98 -12.26 -12.66
C THR A 259 -10.38 -12.34 -12.07
N ASN A 260 -11.28 -11.40 -12.42
CA ASN A 260 -12.61 -11.28 -11.82
C ASN A 260 -12.56 -11.08 -10.29
N VAL A 261 -11.50 -10.47 -9.79
CA VAL A 261 -11.33 -10.15 -8.37
C VAL A 261 -11.61 -8.67 -8.13
N THR A 262 -12.32 -8.38 -7.05
CA THR A 262 -12.51 -7.01 -6.58
C THR A 262 -11.23 -6.48 -5.92
N TRP A 263 -11.11 -5.17 -5.78
CA TRP A 263 -10.02 -4.56 -5.03
C TRP A 263 -9.94 -5.09 -3.59
N ALA A 264 -11.09 -5.31 -2.94
CA ALA A 264 -11.15 -5.82 -1.58
C ALA A 264 -10.63 -7.27 -1.47
N GLN A 265 -10.91 -8.11 -2.48
CA GLN A 265 -10.39 -9.47 -2.57
C GLN A 265 -8.88 -9.48 -2.83
N ALA A 266 -8.40 -8.63 -3.74
CA ALA A 266 -6.97 -8.44 -4.01
C ALA A 266 -6.22 -8.01 -2.73
N ARG A 267 -6.75 -7.01 -2.01
CA ARG A 267 -6.21 -6.58 -0.71
C ARG A 267 -6.24 -7.69 0.33
N ALA A 268 -7.31 -8.47 0.42
CA ALA A 268 -7.43 -9.57 1.38
C ALA A 268 -6.39 -10.66 1.12
N TYR A 269 -6.14 -11.00 -0.15
CA TYR A 269 -5.05 -11.91 -0.52
C TYR A 269 -3.69 -11.34 -0.10
N CYS A 270 -3.38 -10.07 -0.44
CA CYS A 270 -2.08 -9.52 -0.08
C CYS A 270 -1.90 -9.46 1.45
N ALA A 271 -2.96 -9.16 2.21
CA ALA A 271 -2.93 -9.22 3.67
C ALA A 271 -2.70 -10.64 4.20
N TRP A 272 -3.26 -11.66 3.55
CA TRP A 272 -3.05 -13.06 3.92
C TRP A 272 -1.58 -13.45 3.80
N VAL A 273 -0.88 -13.03 2.75
CA VAL A 273 0.58 -13.25 2.59
C VAL A 273 1.45 -12.31 3.43
N GLY A 274 0.87 -11.56 4.38
CA GLY A 274 1.59 -10.62 5.23
C GLY A 274 2.02 -9.32 4.52
N GLY A 275 1.43 -9.04 3.36
CA GLY A 275 1.72 -7.88 2.53
C GLY A 275 0.53 -6.95 2.31
N ARG A 276 0.62 -6.19 1.22
CA ARG A 276 -0.38 -5.22 0.76
C ARG A 276 -0.32 -5.07 -0.77
N LEU A 277 -1.31 -4.38 -1.33
CA LEU A 277 -1.16 -3.88 -2.70
C LEU A 277 -0.06 -2.81 -2.74
N PRO A 278 0.73 -2.72 -3.84
CA PRO A 278 1.69 -1.64 -4.00
C PRO A 278 0.96 -0.30 -4.10
N SER A 279 1.65 0.79 -3.72
CA SER A 279 1.19 2.12 -4.11
C SER A 279 1.40 2.35 -5.60
N GLU A 280 0.73 3.35 -6.17
CA GLU A 280 0.89 3.70 -7.57
C GLU A 280 2.34 4.05 -7.89
N ALA A 281 3.01 4.77 -6.98
CA ALA A 281 4.42 5.15 -7.13
C ALA A 281 5.37 3.95 -7.03
N GLN A 282 5.11 3.05 -6.09
CA GLN A 282 5.87 1.79 -5.98
C GLN A 282 5.74 0.95 -7.25
N TRP A 283 4.52 0.86 -7.80
CA TRP A 283 4.26 0.15 -9.04
C TRP A 283 4.97 0.77 -10.24
N GLU A 284 4.88 2.09 -10.42
CA GLU A 284 5.50 2.76 -11.58
C GLU A 284 7.03 2.70 -11.51
N TYR A 285 7.61 2.91 -10.32
CA TYR A 285 9.05 2.74 -10.10
C TYR A 285 9.52 1.33 -10.47
N ALA A 286 8.78 0.31 -10.00
CA ALA A 286 9.05 -1.08 -10.29
C ALA A 286 8.91 -1.38 -11.79
N ALA A 287 7.88 -0.85 -12.47
CA ALA A 287 7.63 -1.03 -13.90
C ALA A 287 8.76 -0.46 -14.77
N ARG A 288 9.31 0.70 -14.36
CA ARG A 288 10.46 1.34 -15.03
C ARG A 288 11.75 0.51 -14.96
N GLY A 289 11.88 -0.40 -14.00
CA GLY A 289 12.97 -1.39 -13.97
C GLY A 289 14.38 -0.75 -13.95
N GLY A 290 14.53 0.41 -13.31
CA GLY A 290 15.79 1.16 -13.27
C GLY A 290 16.08 2.00 -14.52
N GLN A 291 15.18 2.06 -15.50
CA GLN A 291 15.32 2.91 -16.68
C GLN A 291 14.56 4.22 -16.52
N ALA A 292 15.22 5.33 -16.84
CA ALA A 292 14.59 6.63 -16.96
C ALA A 292 13.95 6.80 -18.35
N ASP A 293 12.86 7.56 -18.41
CA ASP A 293 12.35 8.12 -19.67
C ASP A 293 11.95 7.10 -20.76
N ARG A 294 11.44 5.94 -20.36
CA ARG A 294 10.86 4.95 -21.29
C ARG A 294 9.34 4.93 -21.28
N LEU A 295 8.76 4.67 -22.45
CA LEU A 295 7.31 4.42 -22.60
C LEU A 295 6.89 3.04 -22.08
N TYR A 296 7.73 2.02 -22.28
CA TYR A 296 7.47 0.62 -21.94
C TYR A 296 8.63 0.03 -21.10
N PRO A 297 8.41 -1.07 -20.37
CA PRO A 297 9.45 -1.65 -19.49
C PRO A 297 10.74 -2.06 -20.21
N TRP A 298 10.68 -2.27 -21.52
CA TRP A 298 11.80 -2.68 -22.38
C TRP A 298 12.30 -1.57 -23.33
N GLY A 299 11.64 -0.41 -23.40
CA GLY A 299 12.03 0.67 -24.30
C GLY A 299 10.85 1.51 -24.80
N ASP A 300 10.99 2.08 -26.00
CA ASP A 300 10.03 3.05 -26.54
C ASP A 300 9.23 2.54 -27.74
N ILE A 301 9.44 1.28 -28.12
CA ILE A 301 8.76 0.63 -29.25
C ILE A 301 7.99 -0.57 -28.70
N LEU A 302 6.68 -0.59 -28.95
CA LEU A 302 5.81 -1.72 -28.64
C LEU A 302 5.61 -2.56 -29.89
N GLY A 303 6.09 -3.80 -29.85
CA GLY A 303 5.84 -4.84 -30.83
C GLY A 303 4.83 -5.89 -30.33
N PRO A 304 4.22 -6.67 -31.24
CA PRO A 304 3.17 -7.64 -30.91
C PRO A 304 3.65 -8.81 -30.03
N THR A 305 4.97 -8.99 -29.88
CA THR A 305 5.56 -10.10 -29.11
C THR A 305 6.20 -9.64 -27.79
N ASP A 306 6.14 -8.35 -27.48
CA ASP A 306 6.77 -7.81 -26.26
C ASP A 306 5.87 -7.96 -25.03
N ALA A 307 4.55 -8.00 -25.22
CA ALA A 307 3.55 -8.21 -24.18
C ALA A 307 2.26 -8.81 -24.76
N ASN A 308 1.35 -9.23 -23.89
CA ASN A 308 -0.01 -9.62 -24.26
C ASN A 308 -0.94 -8.40 -24.20
N TYR A 309 -1.35 -7.92 -25.37
CA TYR A 309 -2.25 -6.78 -25.58
C TYR A 309 -3.07 -7.01 -26.86
N VAL A 310 -3.91 -6.06 -27.28
CA VAL A 310 -4.88 -6.28 -28.36
C VAL A 310 -4.28 -6.75 -29.71
N ASP A 311 -3.05 -6.34 -30.04
CA ASP A 311 -2.37 -6.75 -31.28
C ASP A 311 -1.50 -8.00 -31.11
N ASN A 312 -1.44 -8.59 -29.92
CA ASN A 312 -0.86 -9.91 -29.72
C ASN A 312 -1.92 -10.97 -30.10
N HIS A 313 -1.69 -11.65 -31.21
CA HIS A 313 -2.65 -12.63 -31.74
C HIS A 313 -2.51 -14.02 -31.14
N ASP A 314 -1.42 -14.34 -30.44
CA ASP A 314 -1.19 -15.66 -29.84
C ASP A 314 -2.15 -15.93 -28.67
N TRP A 315 -2.60 -14.87 -28.00
CA TRP A 315 -3.48 -14.92 -26.83
C TRP A 315 -4.78 -14.12 -27.01
N ALA A 316 -5.21 -13.91 -28.26
CA ALA A 316 -6.33 -13.03 -28.60
C ALA A 316 -7.58 -13.28 -27.71
N GLY A 317 -7.92 -12.29 -26.88
CA GLY A 317 -9.09 -12.33 -26.00
C GLY A 317 -8.90 -13.07 -24.67
N SER A 318 -7.67 -13.48 -24.32
CA SER A 318 -7.29 -14.22 -23.12
C SER A 318 -5.99 -13.71 -22.49
N SER A 319 -5.77 -14.03 -21.22
CA SER A 319 -4.43 -13.96 -20.61
C SER A 319 -3.47 -14.96 -21.23
N SER A 320 -2.18 -14.67 -21.08
CA SER A 320 -1.07 -15.61 -21.22
C SER A 320 -0.66 -16.14 -19.83
N PRO A 321 0.07 -17.27 -19.76
CA PRO A 321 0.75 -17.66 -18.53
C PRO A 321 1.61 -16.51 -17.98
N VAL A 322 1.65 -16.36 -16.65
CA VAL A 322 2.46 -15.33 -16.00
C VAL A 322 3.94 -15.56 -16.30
N GLY A 323 4.64 -14.51 -16.72
CA GLY A 323 6.06 -14.59 -17.06
C GLY A 323 6.37 -15.17 -18.44
N HIS A 324 5.40 -15.16 -19.34
CA HIS A 324 5.62 -15.56 -20.74
C HIS A 324 6.58 -14.60 -21.46
N PHE A 325 6.49 -13.30 -21.17
CA PHE A 325 7.30 -12.26 -21.81
C PHE A 325 8.57 -11.94 -21.02
N ALA A 326 9.51 -11.24 -21.66
CA ALA A 326 10.78 -10.88 -21.05
C ALA A 326 10.59 -9.98 -19.81
N PRO A 327 11.40 -10.19 -18.75
CA PRO A 327 11.34 -9.31 -17.59
C PRO A 327 11.98 -7.94 -17.87
N ASN A 328 11.63 -6.94 -17.06
CA ASN A 328 12.28 -5.64 -17.07
C ASN A 328 13.63 -5.64 -16.32
N GLY A 329 14.28 -4.48 -16.20
CA GLY A 329 15.60 -4.35 -15.56
C GLY A 329 15.64 -4.66 -14.06
N PHE A 330 14.48 -4.77 -13.39
CA PHE A 330 14.38 -5.29 -12.03
C PHE A 330 13.94 -6.76 -11.97
N ASN A 331 13.92 -7.50 -13.07
CA ASN A 331 13.48 -8.91 -13.13
C ASN A 331 11.97 -9.13 -12.89
N LEU A 332 11.14 -8.09 -13.03
CA LEU A 332 9.68 -8.19 -12.98
C LEU A 332 9.12 -8.52 -14.37
N VAL A 333 8.11 -9.37 -14.41
CA VAL A 333 7.41 -9.78 -15.64
C VAL A 333 5.99 -9.21 -15.66
N ASP A 334 5.44 -9.10 -16.88
CA ASP A 334 4.06 -8.69 -17.14
C ASP A 334 3.67 -7.38 -16.42
N MET A 335 4.60 -6.43 -16.30
CA MET A 335 4.29 -5.10 -15.75
C MET A 335 3.39 -4.29 -16.70
N VAL A 336 3.41 -4.60 -17.99
CA VAL A 336 2.59 -3.97 -19.01
C VAL A 336 1.92 -5.10 -19.80
N GLY A 337 0.59 -5.06 -19.89
CA GLY A 337 -0.22 -6.05 -20.55
C GLY A 337 -0.58 -7.23 -19.67
N ASN A 338 -1.09 -8.29 -20.31
CA ASN A 338 -1.72 -9.43 -19.66
C ASN A 338 -2.95 -8.98 -18.86
N VAL A 339 -2.81 -8.45 -17.64
CA VAL A 339 -3.93 -7.97 -16.82
C VAL A 339 -3.68 -6.58 -16.29
N TRP A 340 -4.76 -5.81 -16.20
CA TRP A 340 -4.78 -4.62 -15.34
C TRP A 340 -4.55 -5.04 -13.90
N GLU A 341 -3.80 -4.25 -13.14
CA GLU A 341 -3.46 -4.58 -11.76
C GLU A 341 -4.04 -3.58 -10.78
N TRP A 342 -4.83 -4.07 -9.81
CA TRP A 342 -5.30 -3.24 -8.70
C TRP A 342 -4.15 -2.65 -7.88
N ILE A 343 -4.25 -1.37 -7.57
CA ILE A 343 -3.29 -0.60 -6.78
C ILE A 343 -3.92 -0.16 -5.45
N ALA A 344 -3.10 0.05 -4.42
CA ALA A 344 -3.59 0.48 -3.10
C ALA A 344 -4.33 1.83 -3.17
N ASP A 345 -3.85 2.75 -3.97
CA ASP A 345 -4.29 4.15 -4.04
C ASP A 345 -5.75 4.33 -4.47
N TRP A 346 -6.42 5.29 -3.84
CA TRP A 346 -7.60 5.90 -4.44
C TRP A 346 -7.19 6.74 -5.64
N TYR A 347 -8.04 6.74 -6.66
CA TYR A 347 -7.83 7.54 -7.84
C TYR A 347 -8.19 8.99 -7.56
N ASP A 348 -7.24 9.86 -7.87
CA ASP A 348 -7.41 11.31 -7.90
C ASP A 348 -6.73 11.83 -9.18
N PRO A 349 -7.48 12.47 -10.10
CA PRO A 349 -6.95 13.02 -11.35
C PRO A 349 -6.01 14.21 -11.12
N GLU A 350 -6.10 14.87 -9.96
CA GLU A 350 -5.33 16.06 -9.64
C GLU A 350 -4.15 15.78 -8.73
N VAL A 351 -3.90 14.52 -8.34
CA VAL A 351 -2.88 14.18 -7.33
C VAL A 351 -1.43 14.51 -7.74
N TYR A 352 -1.18 14.65 -9.04
CA TYR A 352 0.11 15.11 -9.55
C TYR A 352 0.17 16.64 -9.64
N GLN A 353 -0.96 17.32 -9.66
CA GLN A 353 -1.03 18.78 -9.66
C GLN A 353 -0.47 19.31 -8.34
N GLY A 354 0.32 20.39 -8.41
CA GLY A 354 0.97 20.96 -7.24
C GLY A 354 2.18 20.18 -6.70
N ARG A 355 2.55 19.03 -7.30
CA ARG A 355 3.81 18.36 -7.00
C ARG A 355 4.98 19.25 -7.42
N SER A 356 6.00 19.35 -6.57
CA SER A 356 7.20 20.11 -6.88
C SER A 356 7.89 19.52 -8.10
N SER A 357 8.36 20.36 -9.02
CA SER A 357 9.16 19.90 -10.16
C SER A 357 10.63 19.65 -9.81
N ARG A 358 11.05 19.94 -8.57
CA ARG A 358 12.45 19.88 -8.12
C ARG A 358 12.66 18.98 -6.91
N GLU A 359 11.79 19.06 -5.92
CA GLU A 359 11.93 18.32 -4.67
C GLU A 359 11.12 17.03 -4.74
N PRO A 360 11.75 15.86 -4.50
CA PRO A 360 11.03 14.60 -4.58
C PRO A 360 9.97 14.53 -3.50
N THR A 361 8.78 14.05 -3.88
CA THR A 361 7.82 13.59 -2.87
C THR A 361 8.28 12.22 -2.36
N GLU A 362 8.42 12.08 -1.04
CA GLU A 362 8.82 10.81 -0.41
C GLU A 362 7.61 9.87 -0.27
N ASP A 363 7.74 8.64 -0.80
CA ASP A 363 6.77 7.54 -0.83
C ASP A 363 5.28 7.98 -0.89
N PRO A 364 4.85 8.66 -1.97
CA PRO A 364 3.48 9.13 -2.10
C PRO A 364 2.47 7.97 -2.12
N GLU A 365 1.39 8.15 -1.37
CA GLU A 365 0.21 7.29 -1.37
C GLU A 365 -1.07 8.13 -1.30
N VAL A 366 -2.12 7.73 -2.03
CA VAL A 366 -3.43 8.38 -2.03
C VAL A 366 -4.43 7.51 -1.26
N TYR A 367 -4.84 8.00 -0.09
CA TYR A 367 -5.70 7.26 0.85
C TYR A 367 -7.06 7.93 1.08
N VAL A 368 -7.28 9.11 0.49
CA VAL A 368 -8.57 9.81 0.53
C VAL A 368 -9.46 9.33 -0.60
N ASP A 369 -10.67 8.94 -0.24
CA ASP A 369 -11.70 8.57 -1.20
C ASP A 369 -12.46 9.82 -1.67
N THR A 370 -12.08 10.36 -2.82
CA THR A 370 -12.73 11.54 -3.42
C THR A 370 -13.78 11.16 -4.46
N LEU A 371 -13.51 10.13 -5.26
CA LEU A 371 -14.32 9.75 -6.42
C LEU A 371 -14.91 8.33 -6.34
N HIS A 372 -14.69 7.61 -5.23
CA HIS A 372 -15.08 6.20 -5.06
C HIS A 372 -14.46 5.28 -6.12
N LYS A 373 -13.25 5.61 -6.59
CA LYS A 373 -12.49 4.87 -7.60
C LYS A 373 -11.09 4.50 -7.10
N ARG A 374 -10.63 3.29 -7.39
CA ARG A 374 -9.26 2.83 -7.12
C ARG A 374 -8.46 2.82 -8.41
N VAL A 375 -7.16 3.04 -8.27
CA VAL A 375 -6.22 3.00 -9.41
C VAL A 375 -6.04 1.56 -9.89
N VAL A 376 -5.93 1.39 -11.21
CA VAL A 376 -5.39 0.20 -11.88
C VAL A 376 -4.27 0.60 -12.84
N ARG A 377 -3.29 -0.28 -13.05
CA ARG A 377 -2.10 0.00 -13.85
C ARG A 377 -1.78 -1.14 -14.84
N GLY A 378 -0.99 -0.81 -15.87
CA GLY A 378 -0.35 -1.79 -16.75
C GLY A 378 -1.06 -2.13 -18.07
N GLY A 379 -2.37 -1.90 -18.18
CA GLY A 379 -3.12 -2.39 -19.35
C GLY A 379 -3.35 -3.90 -19.29
N SER A 380 -4.08 -4.44 -20.26
CA SER A 380 -4.37 -5.89 -20.32
C SER A 380 -4.24 -6.46 -21.73
N TRP A 381 -4.53 -7.75 -21.90
CA TRP A 381 -4.68 -8.40 -23.21
C TRP A 381 -5.74 -7.73 -24.11
N ALA A 382 -6.64 -6.91 -23.54
CA ALA A 382 -7.67 -6.19 -24.28
C ALA A 382 -7.30 -4.72 -24.54
N SER A 383 -6.16 -4.26 -24.01
CA SER A 383 -5.74 -2.87 -24.11
C SER A 383 -5.08 -2.55 -25.45
N ILE A 384 -5.35 -1.33 -25.91
CA ILE A 384 -4.75 -0.74 -27.12
C ILE A 384 -3.37 -0.15 -26.81
N PRO A 385 -2.49 0.06 -27.81
CA PRO A 385 -1.12 0.54 -27.59
C PRO A 385 -0.93 1.76 -26.66
N VAL A 386 -1.85 2.73 -26.71
CA VAL A 386 -1.79 3.93 -25.85
C VAL A 386 -2.04 3.61 -24.37
N GLU A 387 -2.74 2.53 -24.06
CA GLU A 387 -2.99 2.10 -22.68
C GLU A 387 -1.84 1.29 -22.09
N MET A 388 -0.92 0.82 -22.94
CA MET A 388 0.21 -0.03 -22.55
C MET A 388 1.40 0.78 -22.02
N ARG A 389 1.33 2.12 -22.00
CA ARG A 389 2.43 2.96 -21.50
C ARG A 389 2.58 2.80 -20.00
N ILE A 390 3.82 2.78 -19.49
CA ILE A 390 4.12 2.67 -18.05
C ILE A 390 3.37 3.74 -17.25
N SER A 391 3.24 4.97 -17.78
CA SER A 391 2.60 6.09 -17.10
C SER A 391 1.08 6.02 -17.07
N ASN A 392 0.43 5.16 -17.87
CA ASN A 392 -1.03 5.15 -18.03
C ASN A 392 -1.78 4.74 -16.75
N ARG A 393 -2.74 5.56 -16.34
CA ARG A 393 -3.52 5.41 -15.11
C ARG A 393 -4.95 5.01 -15.48
N GLY A 394 -5.39 3.84 -15.03
CA GLY A 394 -6.80 3.45 -15.09
C GLY A 394 -7.47 3.64 -13.73
N PHE A 395 -8.80 3.73 -13.71
CA PHE A 395 -9.55 3.88 -12.46
C PHE A 395 -10.93 3.22 -12.52
N PHE A 396 -11.27 2.45 -11.49
CA PHE A 396 -12.49 1.65 -11.45
C PHE A 396 -13.11 1.60 -10.05
N THR A 397 -14.39 1.23 -9.98
CA THR A 397 -15.07 1.10 -8.68
C THR A 397 -14.43 -0.08 -7.94
N PRO A 398 -14.13 0.03 -6.63
CA PRO A 398 -13.49 -1.06 -5.89
C PRO A 398 -14.26 -2.39 -5.90
N ALA A 399 -15.59 -2.32 -6.13
CA ALA A 399 -16.49 -3.46 -6.20
C ALA A 399 -16.59 -4.09 -7.62
N ASP A 400 -15.99 -3.46 -8.63
CA ASP A 400 -16.04 -3.96 -10.01
C ASP A 400 -15.25 -5.28 -10.10
N THR A 401 -15.84 -6.27 -10.76
CA THR A 401 -15.16 -7.49 -11.19
C THR A 401 -15.04 -7.46 -12.70
N VAL A 402 -13.83 -7.23 -13.21
CA VAL A 402 -13.57 -7.12 -14.65
C VAL A 402 -12.71 -8.30 -15.09
N ARG A 403 -13.00 -8.84 -16.28
CA ARG A 403 -12.44 -10.12 -16.76
C ARG A 403 -10.94 -10.13 -16.92
N ASP A 404 -10.35 -8.96 -17.07
CA ASP A 404 -8.94 -8.70 -17.34
C ASP A 404 -8.24 -7.93 -16.22
N PHE A 405 -8.84 -7.92 -15.02
CA PHE A 405 -8.28 -7.28 -13.84
C PHE A 405 -7.80 -8.32 -12.85
N GLY A 406 -6.49 -8.28 -12.58
CA GLY A 406 -5.80 -9.01 -11.53
C GLY A 406 -5.12 -8.04 -10.57
N PHE A 407 -4.00 -8.49 -10.00
CA PHE A 407 -3.20 -7.71 -9.06
C PHE A 407 -1.86 -8.42 -8.80
N ARG A 408 -0.92 -7.68 -8.23
CA ARG A 408 0.34 -8.20 -7.66
C ARG A 408 0.50 -7.72 -6.22
N CYS A 409 1.29 -8.42 -5.43
CA CYS A 409 1.45 -8.10 -4.00
C CYS A 409 2.85 -7.58 -3.69
N LEU A 410 2.88 -6.66 -2.74
CA LEU A 410 4.08 -6.15 -2.11
C LEU A 410 4.15 -6.70 -0.67
N VAL A 411 5.33 -7.20 -0.28
CA VAL A 411 5.65 -7.53 1.11
C VAL A 411 6.90 -6.77 1.53
N ASP A 412 6.96 -6.35 2.80
CA ASP A 412 8.14 -5.62 3.31
C ASP A 412 9.34 -6.55 3.50
N GLU A 413 9.09 -7.82 3.83
CA GLU A 413 10.12 -8.80 4.18
C GLU A 413 9.79 -10.20 3.64
N ILE A 414 10.82 -10.92 3.21
CA ILE A 414 10.74 -12.36 2.91
C ILE A 414 11.93 -13.02 3.59
N ALA A 415 11.65 -14.06 4.39
CA ALA A 415 12.70 -14.83 5.06
C ALA A 415 13.74 -15.31 4.04
N ALA A 416 15.03 -15.16 4.39
CA ALA A 416 16.09 -15.74 3.59
C ALA A 416 15.89 -17.26 3.56
N THR A 417 15.95 -17.87 2.37
CA THR A 417 16.03 -19.32 2.27
C THR A 417 17.29 -19.77 3.02
N PRO A 418 17.21 -20.69 3.99
CA PRO A 418 18.39 -21.17 4.67
C PRO A 418 19.35 -21.74 3.62
N GLN A 419 20.58 -21.21 3.56
CA GLN A 419 21.62 -21.80 2.73
C GLN A 419 21.81 -23.24 3.24
N SER A 420 21.63 -24.21 2.35
CA SER A 420 21.98 -25.59 2.68
C SER A 420 23.48 -25.64 3.01
N PRO A 421 23.88 -26.36 4.08
CA PRO A 421 25.26 -26.39 4.56
C PRO A 421 26.26 -26.92 3.53
#